data_AF-A0A6J1LFT6-F1
#
_entry.id   AF-A0A6J1LFT6-F1
#
_cell.length_a   1.000
_cell.length_b   1.000
_cell.length_c   1.000
_cell.angle_alpha   90.00
_cell.angle_beta   90.00
_cell.angle_gamma   90.00
#
_symmetry.space_group_name_H-M   'P 1'
#
loop_
_entity.id
_entity.type
_entity.pdbx_description
1 polymer ?
#
loop_
_entity_poly.entity_id
_entity_poly.type
_entity_poly.pdbx_seq_one_letter_code
_entity_poly.pdbx_strand_id
1 'polypeptide(L)'
;MTSLTSDDIEDQLDNFIIRKTNDQSSTYVARHKITNNGQRIHEHIPLLVKDILQSRPDADNKGAFSLFNPTELKYRNCLVYGFVAGRGVHNKSFYNYVLDDGTGTIQFCIFAKPREEKIIKCLYSEAKSLIGSVDTQKYEKISATMTRLLGKAMEYIDGSVISPGCNVMLYGRPNHFRDQIKMDVISFTVDNDRSRSLEIAFTENLIDYYQSHST
;
A
#
# COMPACT_ATOMS: atom_id res chain seq x y z
N MET A 1 -33.70 -8.27 -24.54
CA MET A 1 -32.22 -8.33 -24.54
C MET A 1 -31.72 -6.93 -24.22
N THR A 2 -31.27 -6.73 -22.98
CA THR A 2 -30.80 -5.45 -22.45
C THR A 2 -29.38 -5.19 -22.92
N SER A 3 -29.17 -4.06 -23.60
CA SER A 3 -27.87 -3.56 -24.03
C SER A 3 -27.01 -3.22 -22.81
N LEU A 4 -25.96 -4.02 -22.57
CA LEU A 4 -24.87 -3.73 -21.65
C LEU A 4 -23.87 -2.83 -22.37
N THR A 5 -24.04 -1.52 -22.27
CA THR A 5 -23.00 -0.56 -22.64
C THR A 5 -22.86 0.45 -21.51
N SER A 6 -22.24 0.00 -20.42
CA SER A 6 -21.60 0.88 -19.46
C SER A 6 -20.18 1.09 -19.96
N ASP A 7 -20.00 2.00 -20.92
CA ASP A 7 -18.66 2.46 -21.31
C ASP A 7 -18.08 3.20 -20.12
N ASP A 8 -17.25 2.55 -19.31
CA ASP A 8 -16.51 3.22 -18.26
C ASP A 8 -15.46 4.13 -18.92
N ILE A 9 -15.33 5.39 -18.47
CA ILE A 9 -14.26 6.27 -18.98
C ILE A 9 -12.88 5.69 -18.65
N GLU A 10 -12.78 4.82 -17.63
CA GLU A 10 -11.55 4.09 -17.34
C GLU A 10 -10.96 3.37 -18.55
N ASP A 11 -11.82 2.85 -19.45
CA ASP A 11 -11.41 2.16 -20.67
C ASP A 11 -10.96 3.13 -21.78
N GLN A 12 -11.21 4.43 -21.61
CA GLN A 12 -10.83 5.51 -22.53
C GLN A 12 -9.69 6.39 -21.98
N LEU A 13 -9.09 6.03 -20.83
CA LEU A 13 -8.00 6.74 -20.17
C LEU A 13 -6.63 6.61 -20.88
N ASP A 14 -6.57 6.33 -22.19
CA ASP A 14 -5.31 6.35 -22.95
C ASP A 14 -4.60 7.72 -22.91
N ASN A 15 -5.32 8.80 -22.58
CA ASN A 15 -4.76 10.15 -22.44
C ASN A 15 -4.17 10.45 -21.05
N PHE A 16 -4.44 9.62 -20.04
CA PHE A 16 -3.73 9.62 -18.76
C PHE A 16 -3.07 8.25 -18.62
N ILE A 17 -1.80 8.16 -18.99
CA ILE A 17 -1.01 6.93 -18.90
C ILE A 17 -0.80 6.58 -17.41
N ILE A 18 -1.81 6.02 -16.75
CA ILE A 18 -1.60 5.04 -15.69
C ILE A 18 -1.42 3.74 -16.45
N ARG A 19 -0.16 3.42 -16.81
CA ARG A 19 0.17 2.09 -17.33
C ARG A 19 -0.30 1.07 -16.30
N LYS A 20 -1.48 0.46 -16.53
CA LYS A 20 -1.75 -0.86 -15.96
C LYS A 20 -0.61 -1.73 -16.47
N THR A 21 0.18 -2.28 -15.56
CA THR A 21 1.25 -3.21 -15.93
C THR A 21 0.60 -4.37 -16.68
N ASN A 22 1.00 -4.59 -17.94
CA ASN A 22 0.53 -5.69 -18.78
C ASN A 22 0.95 -7.09 -18.27
N ASP A 23 1.45 -7.18 -17.03
CA ASP A 23 1.78 -8.45 -16.40
C ASP A 23 0.50 -9.16 -15.96
N GLN A 24 -0.17 -9.77 -16.93
CA GLN A 24 -1.19 -10.81 -16.73
C GLN A 24 -0.53 -12.17 -16.39
N SER A 25 0.61 -12.19 -15.70
CA SER A 25 1.04 -13.44 -15.08
C SER A 25 0.15 -13.68 -13.87
N SER A 26 -0.62 -14.75 -13.89
CA SER A 26 -1.35 -15.26 -12.72
C SER A 26 -0.43 -15.65 -11.57
N THR A 27 0.89 -15.63 -11.79
CA THR A 27 1.93 -15.91 -10.81
C THR A 27 2.55 -14.59 -10.36
N TYR A 28 2.53 -14.32 -9.06
CA TYR A 28 3.24 -13.19 -8.46
C TYR A 28 4.75 -13.35 -8.66
N VAL A 29 5.40 -12.34 -9.24
CA VAL A 29 6.85 -12.25 -9.35
C VAL A 29 7.34 -11.08 -8.52
N ALA A 30 8.12 -11.36 -7.48
CA ALA A 30 8.70 -10.33 -6.63
C ALA A 30 9.56 -9.37 -7.45
N ARG A 31 9.25 -8.07 -7.37
CA ARG A 31 10.08 -7.03 -7.99
C ARG A 31 11.43 -6.99 -7.29
N HIS A 32 12.50 -6.83 -8.05
CA HIS A 32 13.83 -6.70 -7.48
C HIS A 32 14.72 -5.80 -8.33
N LYS A 33 15.74 -5.23 -7.68
CA LYS A 33 16.85 -4.54 -8.33
C LYS A 33 18.10 -5.38 -8.19
N ILE A 34 18.85 -5.50 -9.27
CA ILE A 34 20.18 -6.11 -9.27
C ILE A 34 21.19 -4.98 -9.02
N THR A 35 21.97 -5.11 -7.96
CA THR A 35 23.05 -4.19 -7.62
C THR A 35 24.28 -4.43 -8.51
N ASN A 36 25.24 -3.51 -8.49
CA ASN A 36 26.47 -3.62 -9.28
C ASN A 36 27.31 -4.88 -8.94
N ASN A 37 27.16 -5.44 -7.74
CA ASN A 37 27.80 -6.69 -7.31
C ASN A 37 26.91 -7.94 -7.55
N GLY A 38 25.82 -7.82 -8.31
CA GLY A 38 24.95 -8.94 -8.69
C GLY A 38 23.95 -9.38 -7.62
N GLN A 39 23.87 -8.69 -6.47
CA GLN A 39 22.89 -9.00 -5.41
C GLN A 39 21.48 -8.57 -5.84
N ARG A 40 20.48 -9.38 -5.50
CA ARG A 40 19.07 -9.06 -5.71
C ARG A 40 18.50 -8.42 -4.46
N ILE A 41 17.98 -7.20 -4.59
CA ILE A 41 17.26 -6.49 -3.53
C ILE A 41 15.80 -6.45 -3.91
N HIS A 42 14.97 -7.15 -3.15
CA HIS A 42 13.55 -7.27 -3.39
C HIS A 42 12.76 -6.05 -2.90
N GLU A 43 11.64 -5.78 -3.59
CA GLU A 43 10.67 -4.74 -3.28
C GLU A 43 9.26 -5.34 -3.42
N HIS A 44 8.30 -4.83 -2.64
CA HIS A 44 6.90 -5.25 -2.68
C HIS A 44 6.65 -6.72 -2.28
N ILE A 45 7.50 -7.29 -1.43
CA ILE A 45 7.37 -8.68 -0.98
C ILE A 45 6.42 -8.81 0.22
N PRO A 46 5.53 -9.82 0.25
CA PRO A 46 4.71 -10.08 1.42
C PRO A 46 5.58 -10.68 2.53
N LEU A 47 5.48 -10.13 3.74
CA LEU A 47 6.22 -10.61 4.91
C LEU A 47 5.34 -10.69 6.15
N LEU A 48 5.67 -11.63 7.03
CA LEU A 48 5.17 -11.70 8.39
C LEU A 48 5.85 -10.65 9.27
N VAL A 49 5.12 -10.13 10.25
CA VAL A 49 5.65 -9.20 11.26
C VAL A 49 6.82 -9.83 12.01
N LYS A 50 6.72 -11.12 12.38
CA LYS A 50 7.81 -11.84 13.04
C LYS A 50 9.12 -11.76 12.27
N ASP A 51 9.06 -11.89 10.96
CA ASP A 51 10.26 -11.90 10.12
C ASP A 51 10.85 -10.49 9.99
N ILE A 52 9.99 -9.48 9.84
CA ILE A 52 10.42 -8.07 9.87
C ILE A 52 11.14 -7.76 11.20
N LEU A 53 10.60 -8.23 12.32
CA LEU A 53 11.20 -8.06 13.65
C LEU A 53 12.55 -8.79 13.82
N GLN A 54 12.84 -9.79 12.99
CA GLN A 54 14.13 -10.50 12.99
C GLN A 54 15.10 -9.96 11.94
N SER A 55 14.62 -9.11 11.03
CA SER A 55 15.44 -8.54 9.96
C SER A 55 16.53 -7.61 10.50
N ARG A 56 17.63 -7.51 9.76
CA ARG A 56 18.78 -6.67 10.11
C ARG A 56 19.08 -5.68 9.00
N PRO A 57 19.57 -4.46 9.30
CA PRO A 57 20.02 -3.54 8.25
C PRO A 57 21.17 -4.17 7.46
N ASP A 58 21.11 -4.08 6.14
CA ASP A 58 22.19 -4.54 5.27
C ASP A 58 23.36 -3.53 5.34
N ALA A 59 24.56 -4.04 5.65
CA ALA A 59 25.74 -3.20 5.84
C ALA A 59 26.22 -2.54 4.54
N ASP A 60 26.01 -3.20 3.40
CA ASP A 60 26.53 -2.77 2.10
C ASP A 60 25.53 -1.89 1.32
N ASN A 61 24.23 -2.03 1.63
CA ASN A 61 23.14 -1.41 0.88
C ASN A 61 22.28 -0.54 1.80
N LYS A 62 22.54 0.77 1.79
CA LYS A 62 21.79 1.75 2.58
C LYS A 62 20.28 1.62 2.36
N GLY A 63 19.56 1.36 3.44
CA GLY A 63 18.10 1.25 3.48
C GLY A 63 17.54 -0.11 3.02
N ALA A 64 18.41 -1.08 2.75
CA ALA A 64 18.01 -2.48 2.61
C ALA A 64 18.15 -3.20 3.95
N PHE A 65 17.45 -4.32 4.06
CA PHE A 65 17.39 -5.20 5.20
C PHE A 65 17.61 -6.63 4.72
N SER A 66 18.25 -7.44 5.55
CA SER A 66 18.39 -8.87 5.32
C SER A 66 17.51 -9.69 6.25
N LEU A 67 17.00 -10.79 5.69
CA LEU A 67 16.10 -11.79 6.26
C LEU A 67 16.64 -13.19 5.99
N PHE A 68 16.24 -14.14 6.83
CA PHE A 68 16.52 -15.59 6.71
C PHE A 68 18.01 -15.96 6.75
N ASN A 69 18.36 -16.86 7.66
CA ASN A 69 19.67 -17.48 7.74
C ASN A 69 19.46 -18.98 7.42
N PRO A 70 20.12 -19.59 6.42
CA PRO A 70 21.33 -19.16 5.70
C PRO A 70 21.13 -18.49 4.33
N THR A 71 19.92 -18.50 3.76
CA THR A 71 19.64 -17.88 2.45
C THR A 71 19.31 -16.42 2.66
N GLU A 72 20.33 -15.56 2.74
CA GLU A 72 20.18 -14.14 3.03
C GLU A 72 19.32 -13.44 1.96
N LEU A 73 18.05 -13.22 2.27
CA LEU A 73 17.14 -12.45 1.44
C LEU A 73 17.30 -10.97 1.74
N LYS A 74 17.58 -10.16 0.72
CA LYS A 74 17.71 -8.70 0.85
C LYS A 74 16.48 -8.00 0.31
N TYR A 75 15.93 -7.05 1.05
CA TYR A 75 14.75 -6.28 0.66
C TYR A 75 14.81 -4.83 1.14
N ARG A 76 14.04 -3.93 0.53
CA ARG A 76 13.90 -2.54 1.01
C ARG A 76 12.52 -2.25 1.57
N ASN A 77 11.50 -2.73 0.87
CA ASN A 77 10.11 -2.41 1.14
C ASN A 77 9.29 -3.70 1.08
N CYS A 78 8.31 -3.83 1.96
CA CYS A 78 7.46 -5.02 2.06
C CYS A 78 5.98 -4.66 2.20
N LEU A 79 5.15 -5.67 1.98
CA LEU A 79 3.72 -5.69 2.21
C LEU A 79 3.44 -6.48 3.49
N VAL A 80 2.58 -5.94 4.35
CA VAL A 80 2.13 -6.60 5.59
C VAL A 80 0.64 -6.42 5.71
N TYR A 81 -0.07 -7.48 6.04
CA TYR A 81 -1.49 -7.45 6.37
C TYR A 81 -1.66 -7.77 7.86
N GLY A 82 -2.52 -7.04 8.55
CA GLY A 82 -2.80 -7.35 9.95
C GLY A 82 -3.91 -6.50 10.57
N PHE A 83 -4.22 -6.83 11.81
CA PHE A 83 -5.20 -6.18 12.64
C PHE A 83 -4.58 -4.98 13.38
N VAL A 84 -5.28 -3.85 13.40
CA VAL A 84 -4.84 -2.67 14.16
C VAL A 84 -5.23 -2.83 15.62
N ALA A 85 -4.28 -3.31 16.42
CA ALA A 85 -4.45 -3.58 17.85
C ALA A 85 -4.57 -2.32 18.71
N GLY A 86 -4.02 -1.19 18.26
CA GLY A 86 -4.07 0.04 19.05
C GLY A 86 -3.56 1.30 18.36
N ARG A 87 -3.87 2.44 18.97
CA ARG A 87 -3.34 3.76 18.58
C ARG A 87 -2.10 4.10 19.41
N GLY A 88 -1.06 4.58 18.73
CA GLY A 88 0.10 5.20 19.35
C GLY A 88 -0.06 6.73 19.44
N VAL A 89 1.06 7.44 19.60
CA VAL A 89 1.08 8.91 19.63
C VAL A 89 0.79 9.47 18.24
N HIS A 90 -0.23 10.31 18.13
CA HIS A 90 -0.56 11.08 16.93
C HIS A 90 -0.18 12.54 17.11
N ASN A 91 0.30 13.18 16.04
CA ASN A 91 0.49 14.63 16.01
C ASN A 91 0.27 15.16 14.58
N LYS A 92 0.53 16.46 14.37
CA LYS A 92 0.35 17.13 13.08
C LYS A 92 1.26 16.61 11.96
N SER A 93 2.28 15.83 12.28
CA SER A 93 3.29 15.33 11.34
C SER A 93 3.18 13.83 11.09
N PHE A 94 2.55 13.06 11.98
CA PHE A 94 2.40 11.62 11.80
C PHE A 94 1.29 10.99 12.66
N TYR A 95 0.84 9.82 12.21
CA TYR A 95 -0.06 8.92 12.92
C TYR A 95 0.66 7.60 13.22
N ASN A 96 0.72 7.22 14.49
CA ASN A 96 1.28 5.93 14.93
C ASN A 96 0.18 4.95 15.33
N TYR A 97 0.41 3.69 15.03
CA TYR A 97 -0.48 2.58 15.35
C TYR A 97 0.33 1.34 15.69
N VAL A 98 -0.34 0.33 16.22
CA VAL A 98 0.20 -1.01 16.47
C VAL A 98 -0.55 -1.99 15.58
N LEU A 99 0.20 -2.75 14.79
CA LEU A 99 -0.29 -3.84 13.96
C LEU A 99 0.01 -5.17 14.64
N ASP A 100 -0.92 -6.10 14.56
CA ASP A 100 -0.78 -7.50 14.95
C ASP A 100 -1.24 -8.39 13.79
N ASP A 101 -0.37 -9.26 13.28
CA ASP A 101 -0.69 -10.23 12.23
C ASP A 101 -0.83 -11.67 12.76
N GLY A 102 -0.81 -11.86 14.08
CA GLY A 102 -0.82 -13.15 14.76
C GLY A 102 0.57 -13.79 14.91
N THR A 103 1.61 -13.27 14.24
CA THR A 103 3.00 -13.76 14.36
C THR A 103 3.88 -12.83 15.19
N GLY A 104 3.47 -11.57 15.31
CA GLY A 104 4.09 -10.58 16.19
C GLY A 104 3.36 -9.24 16.11
N THR A 105 3.82 -8.29 16.92
CA THR A 105 3.27 -6.93 16.93
C THR A 105 4.33 -5.92 16.52
N ILE A 106 3.99 -4.98 15.63
CA ILE A 106 4.89 -3.92 15.18
C ILE A 106 4.22 -2.55 15.20
N GLN A 107 4.99 -1.52 15.57
CA GLN A 107 4.55 -0.15 15.44
C GLN A 107 4.70 0.32 14.00
N PHE A 108 3.67 0.93 13.44
CA PHE A 108 3.74 1.57 12.13
C PHE A 108 3.38 3.05 12.21
N CYS A 109 4.04 3.83 11.36
CA CYS A 109 3.93 5.28 11.29
C CYS A 109 3.52 5.71 9.89
N ILE A 110 2.47 6.53 9.80
CA ILE A 110 2.03 7.18 8.57
C ILE A 110 2.35 8.67 8.72
N PHE A 111 3.24 9.19 7.89
CA PHE A 111 3.54 10.63 7.87
C PHE A 111 2.37 11.41 7.29
N ALA A 112 1.97 12.46 8.00
CA ALA A 112 0.97 13.40 7.52
C ALA A 112 1.53 14.17 6.32
N LYS A 113 0.74 14.26 5.26
CA LYS A 113 1.07 14.99 4.02
C LYS A 113 0.07 16.13 3.81
N PRO A 114 0.07 17.14 4.70
CA PRO A 114 -1.01 18.14 4.74
C PRO A 114 -1.09 19.00 3.47
N ARG A 115 0.01 19.14 2.73
CA ARG A 115 0.02 19.88 1.45
C ARG A 115 -0.66 19.06 0.35
N GLU A 116 -0.29 17.81 0.22
CA GLU A 116 -0.84 16.84 -0.72
C GLU A 116 -2.33 16.61 -0.43
N GLU A 117 -2.68 16.44 0.84
CA GLU A 117 -4.07 16.32 1.31
C GLU A 117 -4.90 17.55 0.92
N LYS A 118 -4.36 18.76 1.12
CA LYS A 118 -5.03 20.00 0.71
C LYS A 118 -5.23 20.06 -0.80
N ILE A 119 -4.19 19.75 -1.58
CA ILE A 119 -4.26 19.75 -3.05
C ILE A 119 -5.35 18.79 -3.53
N ILE A 120 -5.38 17.57 -3.01
CA ILE A 120 -6.35 16.55 -3.41
C ILE A 120 -7.76 16.95 -2.99
N LYS A 121 -7.95 17.51 -1.79
CA LYS A 121 -9.25 18.03 -1.34
C LYS A 121 -9.76 19.18 -2.23
N CYS A 122 -8.87 20.09 -2.63
CA CYS A 122 -9.22 21.16 -3.57
C CYS A 122 -9.65 20.61 -4.93
N LEU A 123 -8.84 19.70 -5.53
CA LEU A 123 -9.16 19.06 -6.80
C LEU A 123 -10.47 18.25 -6.73
N TYR A 124 -10.71 17.55 -5.61
CA TYR A 124 -11.93 16.78 -5.39
C TYR A 124 -13.16 17.71 -5.35
N SER A 125 -13.04 18.84 -4.65
CA SER A 125 -14.11 19.83 -4.54
C SER A 125 -14.41 20.49 -5.89
N GLU A 126 -13.37 20.81 -6.66
CA GLU A 126 -13.50 21.34 -8.01
C GLU A 126 -14.16 20.34 -8.95
N ALA A 127 -13.68 19.08 -8.98
CA ALA A 127 -14.30 18.01 -9.76
C ALA A 127 -15.77 17.80 -9.39
N LYS A 128 -16.10 17.82 -8.10
CA LYS A 128 -17.48 17.67 -7.61
C LYS A 128 -18.37 18.85 -8.01
N SER A 129 -17.84 20.08 -8.04
CA SER A 129 -18.59 21.28 -8.44
C SER A 129 -18.98 21.29 -9.93
N LEU A 130 -18.25 20.55 -10.75
CA LEU A 130 -18.50 20.40 -12.18
C LEU A 130 -19.55 19.31 -12.49
N ILE A 131 -19.96 18.51 -11.49
CA ILE A 131 -21.02 17.51 -11.66
C ILE A 131 -22.38 18.20 -11.53
N GLY A 132 -23.20 18.14 -12.58
CA GLY A 132 -24.57 18.64 -12.58
C GLY A 132 -24.72 20.15 -12.81
N SER A 133 -23.70 20.86 -13.30
CA SER A 133 -23.85 22.25 -13.73
C SER A 133 -24.41 22.33 -15.16
N VAL A 134 -25.18 23.38 -15.45
CA VAL A 134 -26.06 23.47 -16.65
C VAL A 134 -25.28 23.42 -17.98
N ASP A 135 -23.99 23.79 -17.98
CA ASP A 135 -23.11 23.79 -19.16
C ASP A 135 -22.17 22.56 -19.27
N THR A 136 -22.26 21.58 -18.37
CA THR A 136 -21.22 20.54 -18.18
C THR A 136 -21.65 19.10 -18.48
N GLN A 137 -22.74 18.84 -19.21
CA GLN A 137 -23.03 17.48 -19.72
C GLN A 137 -21.82 16.87 -20.48
N LYS A 138 -20.96 17.71 -21.07
CA LYS A 138 -19.70 17.30 -21.71
C LYS A 138 -18.62 16.80 -20.73
N TYR A 139 -18.60 17.30 -19.49
CA TYR A 139 -17.56 16.99 -18.50
C TYR A 139 -18.05 16.12 -17.35
N GLU A 140 -19.36 15.91 -17.20
CA GLU A 140 -19.95 15.14 -16.10
C GLU A 140 -19.28 13.79 -15.89
N LYS A 141 -19.07 13.02 -16.97
CA LYS A 141 -18.43 11.70 -16.92
C LYS A 141 -16.97 11.79 -16.45
N ILE A 142 -16.22 12.78 -16.93
CA ILE A 142 -14.81 13.02 -16.54
C ILE A 142 -14.73 13.46 -15.07
N SER A 143 -15.58 14.41 -14.68
CA SER A 143 -15.66 14.96 -13.32
C SER A 143 -16.10 13.91 -12.31
N ALA A 144 -17.02 13.01 -12.66
CA ALA A 144 -17.39 11.86 -11.85
C ALA A 144 -16.20 10.91 -11.64
N THR A 145 -15.47 10.58 -12.72
CA THR A 145 -14.25 9.76 -12.65
C THR A 145 -13.18 10.42 -11.79
N MET A 146 -12.89 11.71 -11.99
CA MET A 146 -11.93 12.47 -11.18
C MET A 146 -12.35 12.48 -9.71
N THR A 147 -13.62 12.72 -9.42
CA THR A 147 -14.16 12.71 -8.05
C THR A 147 -13.92 11.35 -7.40
N ARG A 148 -14.18 10.24 -8.10
CA ARG A 148 -13.92 8.89 -7.58
C ARG A 148 -12.44 8.63 -7.34
N LEU A 149 -11.57 8.95 -8.30
CA LEU A 149 -10.11 8.75 -8.17
C LEU A 149 -9.51 9.59 -7.05
N LEU A 150 -9.90 10.87 -6.94
CA LEU A 150 -9.45 11.76 -5.88
C LEU A 150 -10.01 11.36 -4.52
N GLY A 151 -11.25 10.86 -4.47
CA GLY A 151 -11.84 10.22 -3.29
C GLY A 151 -10.97 9.07 -2.79
N LYS A 152 -10.58 8.17 -3.70
CA LYS A 152 -9.65 7.09 -3.38
C LYS A 152 -8.29 7.60 -2.95
N ALA A 153 -7.72 8.59 -3.63
CA ALA A 153 -6.43 9.17 -3.23
C ALA A 153 -6.45 9.71 -1.79
N MET A 154 -7.55 10.32 -1.33
CA MET A 154 -7.68 10.78 0.05
C MET A 154 -7.62 9.62 1.07
N GLU A 155 -8.23 8.47 0.78
CA GLU A 155 -8.18 7.27 1.63
C GLU A 155 -6.75 6.76 1.83
N TYR A 156 -5.86 6.97 0.86
CA TYR A 156 -4.46 6.49 0.88
C TYR A 156 -3.47 7.43 1.59
N ILE A 157 -3.89 8.66 1.93
CA ILE A 157 -2.99 9.73 2.39
C ILE A 157 -3.34 10.18 3.81
N ASP A 158 -4.61 10.12 4.18
CA ASP A 158 -5.05 10.48 5.51
C ASP A 158 -4.99 9.28 6.47
N GLY A 159 -3.86 9.13 7.17
CA GLY A 159 -3.69 8.07 8.17
C GLY A 159 -4.66 8.16 9.36
N SER A 160 -5.42 9.24 9.53
CA SER A 160 -6.39 9.38 10.63
C SER A 160 -7.63 8.49 10.46
N VAL A 161 -7.90 8.02 9.23
CA VAL A 161 -9.05 7.15 8.92
C VAL A 161 -8.92 5.75 9.54
N ILE A 162 -7.71 5.36 9.94
CA ILE A 162 -7.45 4.06 10.57
C ILE A 162 -7.99 4.05 12.00
N SER A 163 -8.84 3.08 12.30
CA SER A 163 -9.37 2.85 13.63
C SER A 163 -8.86 1.54 14.21
N PRO A 164 -8.57 1.46 15.53
CA PRO A 164 -8.38 0.19 16.20
C PRO A 164 -9.57 -0.72 15.94
N GLY A 165 -9.32 -2.00 15.71
CA GLY A 165 -10.37 -2.95 15.31
C GLY A 165 -10.46 -3.20 13.81
N CYS A 166 -9.84 -2.38 12.97
CA CYS A 166 -9.82 -2.58 11.52
C CYS A 166 -8.63 -3.46 11.10
N ASN A 167 -8.77 -4.15 9.98
CA ASN A 167 -7.62 -4.74 9.30
C ASN A 167 -7.04 -3.73 8.32
N VAL A 168 -5.74 -3.81 8.10
CA VAL A 168 -5.03 -2.96 7.14
C VAL A 168 -4.00 -3.77 6.37
N MET A 169 -3.85 -3.44 5.10
CA MET A 169 -2.67 -3.81 4.31
C MET A 169 -1.75 -2.60 4.24
N LEU A 170 -0.50 -2.78 4.65
CA LEU A 170 0.53 -1.75 4.65
C LEU A 170 1.57 -2.06 3.58
N TYR A 171 1.96 -1.05 2.83
CA TYR A 171 3.18 -1.04 2.06
C TYR A 171 4.14 -0.05 2.69
N GLY A 172 5.30 -0.52 3.12
CA GLY A 172 6.22 0.30 3.87
C GLY A 172 7.63 -0.24 3.89
N ARG A 173 8.49 0.47 4.63
CA ARG A 173 9.87 0.08 4.88
C ARG A 173 10.10 -0.11 6.38
N PRO A 174 10.89 -1.10 6.79
CA PRO A 174 11.35 -1.17 8.16
C PRO A 174 12.23 0.05 8.49
N ASN A 175 12.24 0.42 9.76
CA ASN A 175 13.01 1.52 10.31
C ASN A 175 13.53 1.12 11.70
N HIS A 176 14.85 1.09 11.87
CA HIS A 176 15.49 0.78 13.15
C HIS A 176 15.81 2.07 13.89
N PHE A 177 15.16 2.28 15.03
CA PHE A 177 15.42 3.43 15.87
C PHE A 177 15.46 3.03 17.35
N ARG A 178 16.59 3.29 18.02
CA ARG A 178 16.82 2.98 19.44
C ARG A 178 16.43 1.54 19.80
N ASP A 179 16.99 0.59 19.07
CA ASP A 179 16.78 -0.86 19.23
C ASP A 179 15.33 -1.35 19.01
N GLN A 180 14.45 -0.49 18.50
CA GLN A 180 13.10 -0.86 18.09
C GLN A 180 12.98 -0.85 16.56
N ILE A 181 12.38 -1.91 16.03
CA ILE A 181 11.99 -2.00 14.63
C ILE A 181 10.57 -1.48 14.50
N LYS A 182 10.39 -0.49 13.63
CA LYS A 182 9.10 0.10 13.27
C LYS A 182 8.92 0.06 11.78
N MET A 183 7.69 0.29 11.31
CA MET A 183 7.40 0.39 9.89
C MET A 183 7.05 1.84 9.53
N ASP A 184 7.85 2.46 8.65
CA ASP A 184 7.46 3.69 7.98
C ASP A 184 6.56 3.33 6.80
N VAL A 185 5.28 3.70 6.86
CA VAL A 185 4.29 3.36 5.84
C VAL A 185 4.38 4.36 4.68
N ILE A 186 4.44 3.81 3.46
CA ILE A 186 4.45 4.56 2.20
C ILE A 186 3.02 4.71 1.68
N SER A 187 2.24 3.62 1.70
CA SER A 187 0.81 3.58 1.36
C SER A 187 0.10 2.48 2.16
N PHE A 188 -1.20 2.59 2.35
CA PHE A 188 -1.98 1.62 3.11
C PHE A 188 -3.40 1.47 2.53
N THR A 189 -4.03 0.32 2.75
CA THR A 189 -5.45 0.11 2.46
C THR A 189 -6.13 -0.35 3.74
N VAL A 190 -7.23 0.29 4.13
CA VAL A 190 -8.06 -0.21 5.23
C VAL A 190 -8.99 -1.29 4.68
N ASP A 191 -8.94 -2.48 5.28
CA ASP A 191 -9.77 -3.61 4.94
C ASP A 191 -10.89 -3.76 5.98
N ASN A 192 -12.01 -3.10 5.68
CA ASN A 192 -13.24 -3.22 6.46
C ASN A 192 -14.28 -4.12 5.75
N ASP A 193 -13.89 -4.82 4.70
CA ASP A 193 -14.82 -5.65 3.94
C ASP A 193 -15.08 -6.98 4.66
N ARG A 194 -16.36 -7.37 4.74
CA ARG A 194 -16.76 -8.66 5.32
C ARG A 194 -16.35 -9.84 4.44
N SER A 195 -16.06 -9.60 3.16
CA SER A 195 -15.69 -10.65 2.21
C SER A 195 -14.35 -11.33 2.55
N ARG A 196 -13.47 -10.65 3.31
CA ARG A 196 -12.09 -11.09 3.60
C ARG A 196 -11.26 -11.38 2.34
N SER A 197 -11.67 -10.87 1.18
CA SER A 197 -11.03 -11.16 -0.11
C SER A 197 -9.57 -10.70 -0.12
N LEU A 198 -9.27 -9.55 0.49
CA LEU A 198 -7.92 -9.04 0.56
C LEU A 198 -7.03 -9.87 1.49
N GLU A 199 -7.56 -10.30 2.65
CA GLU A 199 -6.86 -11.20 3.56
C GLU A 199 -6.47 -12.52 2.89
N ILE A 200 -7.42 -13.14 2.18
CA ILE A 200 -7.21 -14.41 1.46
C ILE A 200 -6.14 -14.21 0.39
N ALA A 201 -6.29 -13.19 -0.46
CA ALA A 201 -5.33 -12.91 -1.54
C ALA A 201 -3.92 -12.59 -1.01
N PHE A 202 -3.81 -11.86 0.11
CA PHE A 202 -2.52 -11.61 0.75
C PHE A 202 -1.92 -12.92 1.30
N THR A 203 -2.73 -13.76 1.95
CA THR A 203 -2.28 -15.02 2.54
C THR A 203 -1.80 -16.00 1.48
N GLU A 204 -2.52 -16.15 0.37
CA GLU A 204 -2.09 -16.97 -0.77
C GLU A 204 -0.73 -16.50 -1.31
N ASN A 205 -0.60 -15.19 -1.55
CA ASN A 205 0.66 -14.60 -2.03
C ASN A 205 1.82 -14.79 -1.03
N LEU A 206 1.53 -14.68 0.27
CA LEU A 206 2.51 -14.92 1.33
C LEU A 206 2.99 -16.37 1.33
N ILE A 207 2.07 -17.34 1.21
CA ILE A 207 2.41 -18.77 1.15
C ILE A 207 3.29 -19.06 -0.06
N ASP A 208 2.89 -18.62 -1.24
CA ASP A 208 3.65 -18.80 -2.49
C ASP A 208 5.05 -18.20 -2.37
N TYR A 209 5.14 -17.00 -1.80
CA TYR A 209 6.40 -16.31 -1.60
C TYR A 209 7.35 -17.08 -0.67
N TYR A 210 6.87 -17.55 0.49
CA TYR A 210 7.72 -18.28 1.44
C TYR A 210 8.11 -19.66 0.89
N GLN A 211 7.21 -20.35 0.18
CA GLN A 211 7.52 -21.65 -0.43
C GLN A 211 8.64 -21.51 -1.49
N SER A 212 8.61 -20.45 -2.30
CA SER A 212 9.66 -20.20 -3.30
C SER A 212 11.05 -19.87 -2.72
N HIS A 213 11.14 -19.55 -1.42
CA HIS A 213 12.39 -19.23 -0.72
C HIS A 213 12.78 -20.25 0.38
N SER A 214 12.02 -21.33 0.52
CA SER A 214 12.27 -22.42 1.49
C SER A 214 13.13 -23.57 0.93
N THR A 215 13.62 -23.44 -0.30
CA THR A 215 14.56 -24.35 -0.99
C THR A 215 15.95 -23.76 -1.06
#